data_AF-A0A7X7V6U9-F1
#
_entry.id   AF-A0A7X7V6U9-F1
#
_cell.length_a   1.000
_cell.length_b   1.000
_cell.length_c   1.000
_cell.angle_alpha   90.00
_cell.angle_beta   90.00
_cell.angle_gamma   90.00
#
_symmetry.space_group_name_H-M   'P 1'
#
loop_
_entity.id
_entity.type
_entity.pdbx_description
1 polymer ?
#
loop_
_entity_poly.entity_id
_entity_poly.type
_entity_poly.pdbx_seq_one_letter_code
_entity_poly.pdbx_strand_id
1 'polypeptide(L)'
;MTEVANEPVRQGLLARAALDVLDEAGAAVPRSEVLRRVAERVSLTPYELDPPRPGSHGRRWEKHLSWASTEMRAAGWIDKSAAGWAITDEGRRVLQESTSDGLGLAARAAAAYRRHSKARKAADAGPSHTRILEAALEFLEPGQWTSYSDLAAVAGTTVQSVGSVMNATTVEGAHRVLSNDGRPVPGFRWADGRSGLQRDALEAEGVTFNADNAASEAQHVRTEDLREFLEEQGLLTPPPRRAWLVRGSSVDGHDLIPSWRNQGFASLRASKLREVEPGISRDELKAIVNDDYSQTSYAAKAAKVDEFHAFLARMQVDDLIATTSQGQLFAGKITGPAEYVKSPDGLSNLRRDVAWASEGVDYAELPGEVKARLQIQYDVVEMTQQLEVLEKLLVTQQDNVAPAAAVPVLEVQLVLPDASDDLASSLHVEREWLQECVDLLRDRPQLIFYGPPGTGKTYIAQHLAHH
;
A
#
# COMPACT_ATOMS: atom_id res chain seq x y z
N MET A 1 25.31 -22.70 -7.10
CA MET A 1 24.01 -22.00 -6.99
C MET A 1 23.98 -21.01 -8.13
N THR A 2 23.18 -21.31 -9.14
CA THR A 2 23.09 -20.53 -10.38
C THR A 2 22.49 -19.17 -10.06
N GLU A 3 23.25 -18.13 -10.38
CA GLU A 3 22.85 -16.73 -10.40
C GLU A 3 21.62 -16.62 -11.31
N VAL A 4 20.42 -16.47 -10.73
CA VAL A 4 19.20 -16.24 -11.52
C VAL A 4 19.27 -14.78 -11.95
N ALA A 5 19.88 -14.53 -13.10
CA ALA A 5 19.77 -13.27 -13.81
C ALA A 5 18.28 -12.94 -13.94
N ASN A 6 17.90 -11.72 -13.55
CA ASN A 6 16.53 -11.21 -13.62
C ASN A 6 16.13 -11.09 -15.11
N GLU A 7 15.65 -12.17 -15.71
CA GLU A 7 15.28 -12.20 -17.14
C GLU A 7 14.05 -11.31 -17.37
N PRO A 8 14.11 -10.30 -18.26
CA PRO A 8 12.97 -9.45 -18.53
C PRO A 8 11.83 -10.26 -19.18
N VAL A 9 10.58 -9.93 -18.82
CA VAL A 9 9.41 -10.54 -19.45
C VAL A 9 9.44 -10.33 -20.96
N ARG A 10 9.23 -11.40 -21.72
CA ARG A 10 9.30 -11.37 -23.19
C ARG A 10 7.99 -10.84 -23.78
N GLN A 11 7.70 -9.56 -23.51
CA GLN A 11 6.45 -8.90 -23.91
C GLN A 11 6.15 -9.00 -25.41
N GLY A 12 7.19 -8.87 -26.25
CA GLY A 12 7.06 -9.02 -27.71
C GLY A 12 6.56 -10.40 -28.12
N LEU A 13 7.11 -11.46 -27.49
CA LEU A 13 6.69 -12.84 -27.70
C LEU A 13 5.25 -13.08 -27.24
N LEU A 14 4.87 -12.55 -26.07
CA LEU A 14 3.50 -12.65 -25.55
C LEU A 14 2.48 -11.95 -26.47
N ALA A 15 2.79 -10.73 -26.91
CA ALA A 15 1.95 -9.98 -27.85
C ALA A 15 1.81 -10.72 -29.19
N ARG A 16 2.92 -11.23 -29.72
CA ARG A 16 2.97 -12.02 -30.96
C ARG A 16 2.12 -13.29 -30.87
N ALA A 17 2.22 -14.03 -29.76
CA ALA A 17 1.44 -15.23 -29.51
C ALA A 17 -0.06 -14.93 -29.38
N ALA A 18 -0.42 -13.83 -28.72
CA ALA A 18 -1.81 -13.40 -28.63
C ALA A 18 -2.40 -13.05 -30.00
N LEU A 19 -1.65 -12.36 -30.86
CA LEU A 19 -2.11 -12.07 -32.22
C LEU A 19 -2.34 -13.35 -33.05
N ASP A 20 -1.48 -14.37 -32.97
CA ASP A 20 -1.77 -15.65 -33.65
C ASP A 20 -3.04 -16.31 -33.10
N VAL A 21 -3.24 -16.30 -31.78
CA VAL A 21 -4.44 -16.88 -31.15
C VAL A 21 -5.70 -16.23 -31.71
N LEU A 22 -5.68 -14.92 -31.88
CA LEU A 22 -6.80 -14.15 -32.42
C LEU A 22 -6.98 -14.37 -33.93
N ASP A 23 -5.90 -14.48 -34.69
CA ASP A 23 -5.95 -14.73 -36.14
C ASP A 23 -6.51 -16.13 -36.44
N GLU A 24 -6.02 -17.15 -35.74
CA GLU A 24 -6.51 -18.53 -35.89
C GLU A 24 -7.96 -18.71 -35.45
N ALA A 25 -8.42 -17.95 -34.46
CA ALA A 25 -9.79 -18.03 -34.00
C ALA A 25 -10.79 -17.47 -35.01
N GLY A 26 -10.40 -16.50 -35.84
CA GLY A 26 -11.25 -15.85 -36.85
C GLY A 26 -12.46 -15.08 -36.29
N ALA A 27 -12.59 -14.98 -34.96
CA ALA A 27 -13.69 -14.33 -34.25
C ALA A 27 -13.20 -13.78 -32.90
N ALA A 28 -14.06 -13.02 -32.20
CA ALA A 28 -13.73 -12.50 -30.88
C ALA A 28 -13.52 -13.64 -29.86
N VAL A 29 -12.44 -13.53 -29.08
CA VAL A 29 -12.03 -14.53 -28.08
C VAL A 29 -12.03 -13.91 -26.69
N PRO A 30 -12.70 -14.50 -25.68
CA PRO A 30 -12.65 -14.01 -24.30
C PRO A 30 -11.22 -13.95 -23.76
N ARG A 31 -10.92 -12.93 -22.94
CA ARG A 31 -9.58 -12.73 -22.35
C ARG A 31 -9.02 -14.00 -21.70
N SER A 32 -9.82 -14.66 -20.87
CA SER A 32 -9.42 -15.89 -20.17
C SER A 32 -8.99 -16.99 -21.13
N GLU A 33 -9.67 -17.11 -22.28
CA GLU A 33 -9.35 -18.06 -23.33
C GLU A 33 -8.10 -17.65 -24.12
N VAL A 34 -7.90 -16.35 -24.39
CA VAL A 34 -6.65 -15.85 -24.99
C VAL A 34 -5.46 -16.19 -24.09
N LEU A 35 -5.55 -15.90 -22.79
CA LEU A 35 -4.51 -16.23 -21.81
C LEU A 35 -4.22 -17.74 -21.84
N ARG A 36 -5.25 -18.59 -21.71
CA ARG A 36 -5.08 -20.04 -21.73
C ARG A 36 -4.34 -20.52 -22.99
N ARG A 37 -4.75 -20.07 -24.17
CA ARG A 37 -4.13 -20.47 -25.44
C ARG A 37 -2.71 -19.92 -25.61
N VAL A 38 -2.41 -18.72 -25.11
CA VAL A 38 -1.03 -18.18 -25.12
C VAL A 38 -0.13 -19.01 -24.21
N ALA A 39 -0.59 -19.39 -23.01
CA ALA A 39 0.15 -20.23 -22.09
C ALA A 39 0.46 -21.63 -22.65
N GLU A 40 -0.40 -22.15 -23.54
CA GLU A 40 -0.20 -23.41 -24.24
C GLU A 40 0.82 -23.32 -25.38
N ARG A 41 1.00 -22.13 -25.96
CA ARG A 41 1.90 -21.89 -27.10
C ARG A 41 3.30 -21.44 -26.71
N VAL A 42 3.40 -20.67 -25.63
CA VAL A 42 4.66 -20.07 -25.20
C VAL A 42 5.24 -20.89 -24.05
N SER A 43 6.49 -21.33 -24.19
CA SER A 43 7.25 -21.89 -23.07
C SER A 43 7.66 -20.76 -22.12
N LEU A 44 6.78 -20.45 -21.17
CA LEU A 44 6.96 -19.40 -20.16
C LEU A 44 8.14 -19.73 -19.24
N THR A 45 8.96 -18.72 -18.92
CA THR A 45 10.06 -18.90 -17.97
C THR A 45 9.52 -19.00 -16.53
N PRO A 46 10.30 -19.55 -15.57
CA PRO A 46 9.93 -19.49 -14.15
C PRO A 46 9.61 -18.06 -13.70
N TYR A 47 10.43 -17.08 -14.13
CA TYR A 47 10.19 -15.67 -13.86
C TYR A 47 8.88 -15.16 -14.45
N GLU A 48 8.48 -15.60 -15.63
CA GLU A 48 7.20 -15.19 -16.22
C GLU A 48 6.00 -15.81 -15.50
N LEU A 49 6.15 -17.03 -14.97
CA LEU A 49 5.13 -17.76 -14.21
C LEU A 49 4.96 -17.26 -12.77
N ASP A 50 6.00 -16.68 -12.20
CA ASP A 50 5.95 -16.02 -10.89
C ASP A 50 4.95 -14.87 -10.89
N PRO A 51 4.36 -14.52 -9.73
CA PRO A 51 3.51 -13.34 -9.63
C PRO A 51 4.34 -12.07 -9.92
N PRO A 52 3.75 -11.03 -10.54
CA PRO A 52 4.47 -9.81 -10.93
C PRO A 52 5.11 -9.16 -9.71
N ARG A 53 4.37 -9.16 -8.60
CA ARG A 53 4.85 -8.81 -7.28
C ARG A 53 4.45 -9.91 -6.30
N PRO A 54 5.26 -10.13 -5.27
CA PRO A 54 4.94 -11.12 -4.26
C PRO A 54 3.58 -10.79 -3.58
N GLY A 55 2.57 -11.66 -3.69
CA GLY A 55 1.21 -11.39 -3.17
C GLY A 55 0.19 -10.76 -4.12
N SER A 56 0.59 -10.47 -5.36
CA SER A 56 -0.34 -10.10 -6.42
C SER A 56 -1.06 -11.34 -6.93
N HIS A 57 -2.36 -11.24 -7.20
CA HIS A 57 -3.10 -12.30 -7.87
C HIS A 57 -2.76 -12.32 -9.36
N GLY A 58 -2.59 -13.54 -9.90
CA GLY A 58 -2.23 -13.75 -11.30
C GLY A 58 -0.72 -13.86 -11.53
N ARG A 59 -0.35 -14.27 -12.74
CA ARG A 59 1.06 -14.49 -13.12
C ARG A 59 1.62 -13.25 -13.80
N ARG A 60 2.94 -13.02 -13.68
CA ARG A 60 3.63 -11.86 -14.26
C ARG A 60 3.34 -11.74 -15.75
N TRP A 61 3.43 -12.83 -16.49
CA TRP A 61 3.13 -12.84 -17.93
C TRP A 61 1.67 -12.45 -18.25
N GLU A 62 0.70 -12.83 -17.42
CA GLU A 62 -0.72 -12.46 -17.63
C GLU A 62 -0.91 -10.96 -17.51
N LYS A 63 -0.26 -10.34 -16.52
CA LYS A 63 -0.28 -8.90 -16.31
C LYS A 63 0.37 -8.15 -17.47
N HIS A 64 1.56 -8.58 -17.89
CA HIS A 64 2.24 -7.97 -19.03
C HIS A 64 1.47 -8.16 -20.34
N LEU A 65 0.76 -9.28 -20.53
CA LEU A 65 -0.09 -9.46 -21.70
C LEU A 65 -1.34 -8.56 -21.65
N SER A 66 -1.94 -8.35 -20.48
CA SER A 66 -3.00 -7.34 -20.31
C SER A 66 -2.53 -5.92 -20.61
N TRP A 67 -1.28 -5.57 -20.27
CA TRP A 67 -0.70 -4.28 -20.69
C TRP A 67 -0.49 -4.20 -22.19
N ALA A 68 0.16 -5.23 -22.75
CA ALA A 68 0.40 -5.31 -24.18
C ALA A 68 -0.91 -5.22 -24.98
N SER A 69 -2.01 -5.85 -24.51
CA SER A 69 -3.29 -5.80 -25.21
C SER A 69 -3.88 -4.38 -25.26
N THR A 70 -3.69 -3.56 -24.23
CA THR A 70 -4.10 -2.14 -24.23
C THR A 70 -3.28 -1.33 -25.22
N GLU A 71 -1.97 -1.59 -25.30
CA GLU A 71 -1.09 -0.95 -26.28
C GLU A 71 -1.41 -1.40 -27.72
N MET A 72 -1.67 -2.70 -27.93
CA MET A 72 -2.08 -3.26 -29.22
C MET A 72 -3.41 -2.64 -29.70
N ARG A 73 -4.37 -2.42 -28.79
CA ARG A 73 -5.61 -1.72 -29.10
C ARG A 73 -5.34 -0.28 -29.54
N ALA A 74 -4.50 0.46 -28.81
CA ALA A 74 -4.14 1.82 -29.18
C ALA A 74 -3.33 1.89 -30.50
N ALA A 75 -2.62 0.82 -30.85
CA ALA A 75 -1.97 0.66 -32.13
C ALA A 75 -2.93 0.26 -33.27
N GLY A 76 -4.19 -0.03 -32.95
CA GLY A 76 -5.21 -0.49 -33.89
C GLY A 76 -5.04 -1.94 -34.33
N TRP A 77 -4.29 -2.77 -33.59
CA TRP A 77 -4.01 -4.17 -33.94
C TRP A 77 -5.09 -5.13 -33.46
N ILE A 78 -5.77 -4.77 -32.37
CA ILE A 78 -6.88 -5.54 -31.82
C ILE A 78 -8.05 -4.61 -31.46
N ASP A 79 -9.25 -5.15 -31.50
CA ASP A 79 -10.43 -4.58 -30.87
C ASP A 79 -10.74 -5.33 -29.58
N LYS A 80 -11.19 -4.60 -28.56
CA LYS A 80 -11.68 -5.17 -27.29
C LYS A 80 -13.16 -4.83 -27.13
N SER A 81 -13.98 -5.85 -26.96
CA SER A 81 -15.44 -5.73 -26.77
C SER A 81 -15.91 -6.64 -25.64
N ALA A 82 -17.19 -6.57 -25.30
CA ALA A 82 -17.81 -7.53 -24.37
C ALA A 82 -17.70 -8.99 -24.87
N ALA A 83 -17.66 -9.21 -26.19
CA ALA A 83 -17.47 -10.54 -26.78
C ALA A 83 -16.02 -11.04 -26.68
N GLY A 84 -15.07 -10.20 -26.26
CA GLY A 84 -13.65 -10.52 -26.16
C GLY A 84 -12.78 -9.70 -27.11
N TRP A 85 -11.57 -10.21 -27.36
CA TRP A 85 -10.56 -9.58 -28.22
C TRP A 85 -10.68 -10.12 -29.64
N ALA A 86 -10.53 -9.26 -30.65
CA ALA A 86 -10.49 -9.66 -32.05
C ALA A 86 -9.32 -8.96 -32.76
N ILE A 87 -8.62 -9.66 -33.66
CA ILE A 87 -7.53 -9.07 -34.44
C ILE A 87 -8.10 -8.28 -35.64
N THR A 88 -7.57 -7.07 -35.85
CA THR A 88 -7.95 -6.19 -36.96
C THR A 88 -7.15 -6.52 -38.23
N ASP A 89 -7.48 -5.86 -39.35
CA ASP A 89 -6.67 -5.97 -40.58
C ASP A 89 -5.24 -5.44 -40.39
N GLU A 90 -5.07 -4.36 -39.64
CA GLU A 90 -3.74 -3.84 -39.30
C GLU A 90 -2.98 -4.81 -38.39
N GLY A 91 -3.66 -5.44 -37.43
CA GLY A 91 -3.07 -6.48 -36.59
C GLY A 91 -2.57 -7.67 -37.41
N ARG A 92 -3.36 -8.14 -38.39
CA ARG A 92 -2.96 -9.20 -39.32
C ARG A 92 -1.75 -8.82 -40.16
N ARG A 93 -1.68 -7.59 -40.64
CA ARG A 93 -0.52 -7.09 -41.39
C ARG A 93 0.74 -7.08 -40.52
N VAL A 94 0.64 -6.53 -39.31
CA VAL A 94 1.76 -6.49 -38.36
C VAL A 94 2.20 -7.90 -37.96
N LEU A 95 1.25 -8.84 -37.81
CA LEU A 95 1.53 -10.24 -37.54
C LEU A 95 2.39 -10.88 -38.62
N GLN A 96 2.06 -10.63 -39.90
CA GLN A 96 2.82 -11.14 -41.05
C GLN A 96 4.22 -10.54 -41.18
N GLU A 97 4.38 -9.26 -40.82
CA GLU A 97 5.67 -8.55 -40.87
C GLU A 97 6.59 -8.88 -39.68
N SER A 98 6.04 -9.46 -38.62
CA SER A 98 6.76 -9.70 -37.36
C SER A 98 7.54 -11.01 -37.36
N THR A 99 8.67 -11.02 -36.65
CA THR A 99 9.43 -12.24 -36.39
C THR A 99 8.71 -13.13 -35.39
N SER A 100 9.00 -14.44 -35.41
CA SER A 100 8.35 -15.43 -34.54
C SER A 100 8.60 -15.19 -33.04
N ASP A 101 9.71 -14.55 -32.69
CA ASP A 101 10.04 -14.14 -31.31
C ASP A 101 9.37 -12.82 -30.89
N GLY A 102 8.65 -12.17 -31.81
CA GLY A 102 7.93 -10.92 -31.57
C GLY A 102 8.83 -9.71 -31.31
N LEU A 103 10.09 -9.76 -31.75
CA LEU A 103 11.06 -8.70 -31.51
C LEU A 103 10.55 -7.33 -32.00
N GLY A 104 10.58 -6.34 -31.11
CA GLY A 104 10.17 -4.97 -31.42
C GLY A 104 8.65 -4.72 -31.47
N LEU A 105 7.80 -5.76 -31.38
CA LEU A 105 6.34 -5.57 -31.37
C LEU A 105 5.86 -4.76 -30.16
N ALA A 106 6.31 -5.14 -28.95
CA ALA A 106 5.95 -4.42 -27.73
C ALA A 106 6.36 -2.94 -27.81
N ALA A 107 7.59 -2.65 -28.27
CA ALA A 107 8.05 -1.28 -28.43
C ALA A 107 7.22 -0.47 -29.46
N ARG A 108 6.79 -1.10 -30.56
CA ARG A 108 5.91 -0.49 -31.56
C ARG A 108 4.52 -0.17 -30.99
N ALA A 109 3.92 -1.12 -30.26
CA ALA A 109 2.61 -0.94 -29.62
C ALA A 109 2.66 0.18 -28.56
N ALA A 110 3.65 0.12 -27.66
CA ALA A 110 3.86 1.13 -26.63
C ALA A 110 4.10 2.54 -27.21
N ALA A 111 4.82 2.63 -28.33
CA ALA A 111 5.02 3.91 -29.03
C ALA A 111 3.70 4.47 -29.60
N ALA A 112 2.82 3.63 -30.12
CA ALA A 112 1.50 4.05 -30.59
C ALA A 112 0.63 4.54 -29.43
N TYR A 113 0.59 3.81 -28.31
CA TYR A 113 -0.11 4.24 -27.11
C TYR A 113 0.40 5.60 -26.60
N ARG A 114 1.73 5.77 -26.47
CA ARG A 114 2.33 7.05 -26.07
C ARG A 114 1.97 8.20 -27.01
N ARG A 115 1.87 7.97 -28.31
CA ARG A 115 1.40 9.00 -29.27
C ARG A 115 -0.05 9.39 -29.01
N HIS A 116 -0.95 8.41 -28.80
CA HIS A 116 -2.35 8.67 -28.46
C HIS A 116 -2.50 9.41 -27.13
N SER A 117 -1.74 9.01 -26.11
CA SER A 117 -1.72 9.65 -24.79
C SER A 117 -1.19 11.09 -24.88
N LYS A 118 -0.08 11.33 -25.60
CA LYS A 118 0.44 12.70 -25.81
C LYS A 118 -0.52 13.59 -26.60
N ALA A 119 -1.17 13.05 -27.63
CA ALA A 119 -2.18 13.80 -28.39
C ALA A 119 -3.37 14.19 -27.52
N ARG A 120 -3.86 13.27 -26.66
CA ARG A 120 -4.89 13.57 -25.64
C ARG A 120 -4.41 14.61 -24.63
N LYS A 121 -3.17 14.48 -24.12
CA LYS A 121 -2.55 15.45 -23.20
C LYS A 121 -2.46 16.86 -23.79
N ALA A 122 -2.21 16.99 -25.09
CA ALA A 122 -2.13 18.28 -25.78
C ALA A 122 -3.50 18.88 -26.10
N ALA A 123 -4.53 18.03 -26.30
CA ALA A 123 -5.90 18.46 -26.61
C ALA A 123 -6.72 18.84 -25.37
N ASP A 124 -6.35 18.34 -24.19
CA ASP A 124 -7.10 18.53 -22.94
C ASP A 124 -6.43 19.55 -22.01
N ALA A 125 -7.19 20.55 -21.54
CA ALA A 125 -6.80 21.52 -20.51
C ALA A 125 -7.37 21.15 -19.12
N GLY A 126 -8.04 20.02 -18.99
CA GLY A 126 -8.70 19.56 -17.77
C GLY A 126 -7.75 19.13 -16.64
N PRO A 127 -8.30 18.88 -15.44
CA PRO A 127 -7.53 18.48 -14.26
C PRO A 127 -6.70 17.21 -14.49
N SER A 128 -5.49 17.18 -13.93
CA SER A 128 -4.56 16.05 -14.07
C SER A 128 -5.17 14.70 -13.64
N HIS A 129 -6.05 14.69 -12.65
CA HIS A 129 -6.68 13.47 -12.15
C HIS A 129 -7.67 12.85 -13.15
N THR A 130 -8.37 13.65 -13.97
CA THR A 130 -9.32 13.11 -14.97
C THR A 130 -8.61 12.20 -15.95
N ARG A 131 -7.43 12.61 -16.44
CA ARG A 131 -6.62 11.81 -17.36
C ARG A 131 -6.09 10.53 -16.73
N ILE A 132 -5.68 10.60 -15.46
CA ILE A 132 -5.22 9.43 -14.70
C ILE A 132 -6.38 8.43 -14.56
N LEU A 133 -7.57 8.91 -14.22
CA LEU A 133 -8.77 8.07 -14.07
C LEU A 133 -9.18 7.43 -15.40
N GLU A 134 -9.22 8.18 -16.50
CA GLU A 134 -9.57 7.62 -17.81
C GLU A 134 -8.54 6.59 -18.31
N ALA A 135 -7.24 6.84 -18.09
CA ALA A 135 -6.21 5.85 -18.38
C ALA A 135 -6.34 4.59 -17.52
N ALA A 136 -6.70 4.74 -16.24
CA ALA A 136 -6.99 3.61 -15.36
C ALA A 136 -8.21 2.81 -15.85
N LEU A 137 -9.27 3.46 -16.35
CA LEU A 137 -10.43 2.78 -16.94
C LEU A 137 -10.06 1.96 -18.18
N GLU A 138 -9.21 2.49 -19.06
CA GLU A 138 -8.74 1.79 -20.26
C GLU A 138 -7.93 0.53 -19.95
N PHE A 139 -7.31 0.47 -18.77
CA PHE A 139 -6.57 -0.69 -18.30
C PHE A 139 -7.48 -1.82 -17.79
N LEU A 140 -8.66 -1.50 -17.24
CA LEU A 140 -9.60 -2.51 -16.77
C LEU A 140 -10.13 -3.31 -17.96
N GLU A 141 -10.03 -4.64 -17.92
CA GLU A 141 -10.51 -5.52 -18.98
C GLU A 141 -11.88 -6.14 -18.65
N PRO A 142 -12.64 -6.64 -19.64
CA PRO A 142 -13.84 -7.42 -19.37
C PRO A 142 -13.57 -8.54 -18.36
N GLY A 143 -14.45 -8.64 -17.35
CA GLY A 143 -14.31 -9.60 -16.26
C GLY A 143 -13.45 -9.11 -15.10
N GLN A 144 -13.01 -7.86 -15.11
CA GLN A 144 -12.31 -7.19 -14.01
C GLN A 144 -13.13 -6.01 -13.48
N TRP A 145 -12.88 -5.65 -12.22
CA TRP A 145 -13.47 -4.48 -11.57
C TRP A 145 -12.48 -3.77 -10.65
N THR A 146 -12.74 -2.50 -10.31
CA THR A 146 -12.00 -1.71 -9.31
C THR A 146 -12.97 -0.94 -8.42
N SER A 147 -12.49 -0.41 -7.29
CA SER A 147 -13.31 0.46 -6.44
C SER A 147 -13.10 1.97 -6.70
N TYR A 148 -14.09 2.79 -6.33
CA TYR A 148 -13.91 4.26 -6.27
C TYR A 148 -12.76 4.68 -5.36
N SER A 149 -12.56 3.98 -4.25
CA SER A 149 -11.47 4.22 -3.30
C SER A 149 -10.11 3.94 -3.91
N ASP A 150 -9.97 2.85 -4.67
CA ASP A 150 -8.71 2.53 -5.36
C ASP A 150 -8.37 3.59 -6.42
N LEU A 151 -9.37 4.01 -7.20
CA LEU A 151 -9.21 5.08 -8.19
C LEU A 151 -8.87 6.43 -7.57
N ALA A 152 -9.50 6.77 -6.44
CA ALA A 152 -9.19 7.98 -5.69
C ALA A 152 -7.75 7.97 -5.17
N ALA A 153 -7.31 6.83 -4.61
CA ALA A 153 -5.98 6.66 -4.08
C ALA A 153 -4.88 6.72 -5.15
N VAL A 154 -5.11 6.13 -6.34
CA VAL A 154 -4.13 6.16 -7.42
C VAL A 154 -4.05 7.53 -8.10
N ALA A 155 -5.17 8.21 -8.27
CA ALA A 155 -5.23 9.52 -8.93
C ALA A 155 -4.95 10.71 -7.98
N GLY A 156 -4.72 10.46 -6.69
CA GLY A 156 -4.46 11.51 -5.69
C GLY A 156 -5.66 12.45 -5.51
N THR A 157 -6.87 11.91 -5.50
CA THR A 157 -8.13 12.69 -5.48
C THR A 157 -9.15 12.08 -4.50
N THR A 158 -10.38 12.59 -4.50
CA THR A 158 -11.47 12.13 -3.62
C THR A 158 -12.45 11.22 -4.35
N VAL A 159 -13.15 10.36 -3.61
CA VAL A 159 -14.21 9.48 -4.14
C VAL A 159 -15.31 10.28 -4.85
N GLN A 160 -15.65 11.47 -4.35
CA GLN A 160 -16.62 12.36 -4.98
C GLN A 160 -16.15 12.85 -6.35
N SER A 161 -14.87 13.21 -6.46
CA SER A 161 -14.27 13.64 -7.74
C SER A 161 -14.25 12.50 -8.75
N VAL A 162 -13.92 11.28 -8.31
CA VAL A 162 -14.04 10.08 -9.15
C VAL A 162 -15.48 9.88 -9.63
N GLY A 163 -16.46 9.99 -8.73
CA GLY A 163 -17.89 9.95 -9.08
C GLY A 163 -18.30 10.95 -10.15
N SER A 164 -17.84 12.20 -10.03
CA SER A 164 -18.09 13.23 -11.05
C SER A 164 -17.52 12.86 -12.40
N VAL A 165 -16.31 12.29 -12.44
CA VAL A 165 -15.69 11.85 -13.70
C VAL A 165 -16.43 10.65 -14.29
N MET A 166 -16.77 9.64 -13.48
CA MET A 166 -17.50 8.45 -13.95
C MET A 166 -18.87 8.78 -14.55
N ASN A 167 -19.55 9.81 -14.04
CA ASN A 167 -20.83 10.26 -14.58
C ASN A 167 -20.72 11.04 -15.90
N ALA A 168 -19.54 11.56 -16.22
CA ALA A 168 -19.32 12.42 -17.38
C ALA A 168 -18.52 11.74 -18.49
N THR A 169 -17.68 10.77 -18.17
CA THR A 169 -16.78 10.13 -19.14
C THR A 169 -17.53 9.13 -20.01
N THR A 170 -17.24 9.17 -21.31
CA THR A 170 -17.68 8.14 -22.28
C THR A 170 -16.60 7.08 -22.51
N VAL A 171 -15.52 7.10 -21.71
CA VAL A 171 -14.47 6.09 -21.77
C VAL A 171 -15.05 4.76 -21.28
N GLU A 172 -14.84 3.71 -22.07
CA GLU A 172 -15.28 2.36 -21.75
C GLU A 172 -14.63 1.88 -20.44
N GLY A 173 -15.39 1.19 -19.60
CA GLY A 173 -14.92 0.66 -18.32
C GLY A 173 -15.46 1.40 -17.08
N ALA A 174 -16.17 2.52 -17.24
CA ALA A 174 -16.80 3.22 -16.11
C ALA A 174 -17.77 2.32 -15.31
N HIS A 175 -18.47 1.38 -15.97
CA HIS A 175 -19.33 0.39 -15.30
C HIS A 175 -18.55 -0.64 -14.47
N ARG A 176 -17.23 -0.77 -14.67
CA ARG A 176 -16.32 -1.64 -13.89
C ARG A 176 -15.88 -1.01 -12.56
N VAL A 177 -16.35 0.20 -12.25
CA VAL A 177 -16.06 0.88 -10.99
C VAL A 177 -17.19 0.63 -9.98
N LEU A 178 -16.86 -0.12 -8.92
CA LEU A 178 -17.78 -0.54 -7.87
C LEU A 178 -17.54 0.23 -6.56
N SER A 179 -18.46 0.07 -5.62
CA SER A 179 -18.27 0.50 -4.24
C SER A 179 -17.11 -0.28 -3.59
N ASN A 180 -16.54 0.24 -2.48
CA ASN A 180 -15.41 -0.40 -1.79
C ASN A 180 -15.72 -1.81 -1.24
N ASP A 181 -17.01 -2.13 -1.06
CA ASP A 181 -17.49 -3.47 -0.65
C ASP A 181 -17.73 -4.40 -1.85
N GLY A 182 -17.31 -4.02 -3.06
CA GLY A 182 -17.47 -4.80 -4.28
C GLY A 182 -18.90 -4.86 -4.81
N ARG A 183 -19.81 -3.99 -4.34
CA ARG A 183 -21.20 -3.96 -4.80
C ARG A 183 -21.44 -2.95 -5.93
N PRO A 184 -22.34 -3.26 -6.89
CA PRO A 184 -22.85 -2.30 -7.86
C PRO A 184 -23.38 -1.03 -7.21
N VAL A 185 -23.13 0.12 -7.84
CA VAL A 185 -23.50 1.44 -7.33
C VAL A 185 -24.99 1.67 -7.53
N PRO A 186 -25.74 2.03 -6.47
CA PRO A 186 -27.12 2.43 -6.60
C PRO A 186 -27.26 3.65 -7.53
N GLY A 187 -28.11 3.55 -8.53
CA GLY A 187 -28.39 4.66 -9.45
C GLY A 187 -27.32 4.91 -10.51
N PHE A 188 -26.44 3.94 -10.79
CA PHE A 188 -25.52 3.98 -11.92
C PHE A 188 -26.24 4.35 -13.24
N ARG A 189 -25.58 5.19 -14.05
CA ARG A 189 -26.05 5.61 -15.37
C ARG A 189 -24.90 5.62 -16.36
N TRP A 190 -25.19 5.21 -17.59
CA TRP A 190 -24.26 5.32 -18.70
C TRP A 190 -24.20 6.75 -19.20
N ALA A 191 -23.02 7.35 -19.22
CA ALA A 191 -22.82 8.72 -19.70
C ALA A 191 -23.13 8.89 -21.21
N ASP A 192 -23.00 7.82 -21.98
CA ASP A 192 -23.30 7.77 -23.42
C ASP A 192 -24.79 7.47 -23.73
N GLY A 193 -25.64 7.35 -22.70
CA GLY A 193 -27.07 7.11 -22.86
C GLY A 193 -27.48 5.65 -23.06
N ARG A 194 -26.56 4.68 -22.97
CA ARG A 194 -26.92 3.25 -22.92
C ARG A 194 -27.90 2.96 -21.78
N SER A 195 -28.77 1.97 -21.96
CA SER A 195 -29.65 1.44 -20.93
C SER A 195 -29.11 0.11 -20.38
N GLY A 196 -29.42 -0.20 -19.12
CA GLY A 196 -29.05 -1.49 -18.52
C GLY A 196 -28.49 -1.30 -17.11
N LEU A 197 -28.60 -2.34 -16.28
CA LEU A 197 -28.04 -2.31 -14.94
C LEU A 197 -26.53 -2.54 -14.99
N GLN A 198 -25.80 -1.87 -14.10
CA GLN A 198 -24.34 -2.04 -13.97
C GLN A 198 -23.97 -3.52 -13.79
N ARG A 199 -24.74 -4.24 -12.96
CA ARG A 199 -24.54 -5.66 -12.67
C ARG A 199 -24.65 -6.52 -13.93
N ASP A 200 -25.70 -6.35 -14.71
CA ASP A 200 -25.94 -7.15 -15.92
C ASP A 200 -24.78 -7.01 -16.91
N ALA A 201 -24.25 -5.78 -17.04
CA ALA A 201 -23.08 -5.53 -17.88
C ALA A 201 -21.82 -6.22 -17.34
N LEU A 202 -21.61 -6.20 -16.01
CA LEU A 202 -20.48 -6.89 -15.39
C LEU A 202 -20.58 -8.41 -15.49
N GLU A 203 -21.75 -8.99 -15.29
CA GLU A 203 -22.00 -10.42 -15.45
C GLU A 203 -21.82 -10.86 -16.91
N ALA A 204 -22.27 -10.04 -17.88
CA ALA A 204 -22.05 -10.28 -19.30
C ALA A 204 -20.55 -10.29 -19.68
N GLU A 205 -19.74 -9.53 -18.94
CA GLU A 205 -18.28 -9.54 -19.06
C GLU A 205 -17.60 -10.66 -18.26
N GLY A 206 -18.35 -11.47 -17.51
CA GLY A 206 -17.84 -12.59 -16.73
C GLY A 206 -17.41 -12.23 -15.30
N VAL A 207 -17.80 -11.07 -14.77
CA VAL A 207 -17.65 -10.78 -13.34
C VAL A 207 -18.60 -11.67 -12.54
N THR A 208 -18.06 -12.40 -11.56
CA THR A 208 -18.81 -13.29 -10.69
C THR A 208 -19.20 -12.57 -9.40
N PHE A 209 -20.43 -12.77 -8.94
CA PHE A 209 -20.95 -12.20 -7.70
C PHE A 209 -21.27 -13.30 -6.70
N ASN A 210 -21.02 -13.04 -5.42
CA ASN A 210 -21.39 -13.93 -4.32
C ASN A 210 -22.86 -13.74 -3.91
N ALA A 211 -23.31 -14.51 -2.91
CA ALA A 211 -24.68 -14.44 -2.39
C ALA A 211 -25.07 -13.05 -1.82
N ASP A 212 -24.07 -12.28 -1.37
CA ASP A 212 -24.24 -10.92 -0.81
C ASP A 212 -24.18 -9.82 -1.88
N ASN A 213 -24.24 -10.19 -3.17
CA ASN A 213 -24.14 -9.30 -4.31
C ASN A 213 -22.80 -8.54 -4.40
N ALA A 214 -21.75 -9.05 -3.77
CA ALA A 214 -20.39 -8.52 -3.89
C ALA A 214 -19.63 -9.26 -4.99
N ALA A 215 -18.93 -8.51 -5.85
CA ALA A 215 -18.08 -9.04 -6.89
C ALA A 215 -16.90 -9.82 -6.30
N SER A 216 -16.45 -10.85 -7.01
CA SER A 216 -15.32 -11.68 -6.58
C SER A 216 -14.05 -10.85 -6.42
N GLU A 217 -13.43 -10.93 -5.24
CA GLU A 217 -12.16 -10.26 -4.94
C GLU A 217 -11.00 -10.72 -5.86
N ALA A 218 -11.08 -11.92 -6.43
CA ALA A 218 -10.10 -12.40 -7.40
C ALA A 218 -10.13 -11.61 -8.73
N GLN A 219 -11.21 -10.88 -8.99
CA GLN A 219 -11.41 -10.04 -10.18
C GLN A 219 -11.16 -8.55 -9.91
N HIS A 220 -10.72 -8.21 -8.69
CA HIS A 220 -10.51 -6.84 -8.24
C HIS A 220 -9.09 -6.35 -8.59
N VAL A 221 -8.99 -5.38 -9.49
CA VAL A 221 -7.76 -4.65 -9.81
C VAL A 221 -7.51 -3.60 -8.72
N ARG A 222 -6.39 -3.71 -8.01
CA ARG A 222 -6.10 -2.86 -6.84
C ARG A 222 -5.38 -1.58 -7.21
N THR A 223 -5.39 -0.62 -6.26
CA THR A 223 -4.61 0.63 -6.32
C THR A 223 -3.18 0.41 -6.85
N GLU A 224 -2.48 -0.64 -6.39
CA GLU A 224 -1.10 -0.89 -6.76
C GLU A 224 -0.92 -1.42 -8.19
N ASP A 225 -1.89 -2.19 -8.70
CA ASP A 225 -1.87 -2.67 -10.08
C ASP A 225 -2.11 -1.50 -11.05
N LEU A 226 -3.02 -0.60 -10.69
CA LEU A 226 -3.30 0.63 -11.42
C LEU A 226 -2.09 1.56 -11.41
N ARG A 227 -1.47 1.76 -10.24
CA ARG A 227 -0.30 2.62 -10.08
C ARG A 227 0.84 2.16 -10.97
N GLU A 228 1.16 0.87 -10.93
CA GLU A 228 2.22 0.29 -11.75
C GLU A 228 2.01 0.54 -13.24
N PHE A 229 0.80 0.23 -13.73
CA PHE A 229 0.43 0.50 -15.12
C PHE A 229 0.63 1.98 -15.47
N LEU A 230 0.13 2.88 -14.64
CA LEU A 230 0.21 4.32 -14.89
C LEU A 230 1.66 4.85 -14.82
N GLU A 231 2.50 4.29 -13.96
CA GLU A 231 3.93 4.61 -13.87
C GLU A 231 4.69 4.13 -15.12
N GLU A 232 4.46 2.90 -15.59
CA GLU A 232 5.05 2.39 -16.83
C GLU A 232 4.64 3.22 -18.05
N GLN A 233 3.39 3.70 -18.06
CA GLN A 233 2.89 4.59 -19.11
C GLN A 233 3.39 6.05 -18.98
N GLY A 234 4.16 6.36 -17.92
CA GLY A 234 4.67 7.70 -17.64
C GLY A 234 3.60 8.73 -17.32
N LEU A 235 2.41 8.26 -16.90
CA LEU A 235 1.28 9.08 -16.45
C LEU A 235 1.38 9.40 -14.97
N LEU A 236 1.97 8.49 -14.20
CA LEU A 236 2.49 8.75 -12.86
C LEU A 236 4.00 8.77 -12.90
N THR A 237 4.60 9.68 -12.13
CA THR A 237 6.03 9.61 -11.83
C THR A 237 6.15 8.90 -10.49
N PRO A 238 6.79 7.71 -10.42
CA PRO A 238 6.99 7.05 -9.14
C PRO A 238 7.76 8.02 -8.24
N PRO A 239 7.33 8.21 -6.98
CA PRO A 239 8.14 8.99 -6.06
C PRO A 239 9.50 8.29 -5.90
N PRO A 240 10.61 9.03 -5.78
CA PRO A 240 11.96 8.46 -5.75
C PRO A 240 12.19 7.50 -4.56
N ARG A 241 11.30 7.53 -3.57
CA ARG A 241 11.29 6.73 -2.34
C ARG A 241 9.87 6.70 -1.76
N ARG A 242 9.58 5.76 -0.88
CA ARG A 242 8.28 5.65 -0.18
C ARG A 242 8.33 6.28 1.21
N ALA A 243 7.17 6.40 1.84
CA ALA A 243 7.07 6.81 3.24
C ALA A 243 6.19 5.84 4.03
N TRP A 244 6.53 5.62 5.29
CA TRP A 244 5.89 4.64 6.16
C TRP A 244 5.67 5.19 7.57
N LEU A 245 4.61 4.76 8.23
CA LEU A 245 4.43 4.89 9.67
C LEU A 245 4.62 3.51 10.30
N VAL A 246 5.46 3.43 11.33
CA VAL A 246 5.65 2.23 12.14
C VAL A 246 5.41 2.58 13.61
N ARG A 247 4.50 1.88 14.26
CA ARG A 247 4.13 2.12 15.66
C ARG A 247 4.97 1.28 16.61
N GLY A 248 5.57 1.95 17.60
CA GLY A 248 6.31 1.30 18.68
C GLY A 248 5.98 1.85 20.06
N SER A 249 5.03 2.80 20.18
CA SER A 249 4.70 3.46 21.44
C SER A 249 3.84 2.64 22.39
N SER A 250 3.30 1.50 21.92
CA SER A 250 2.52 0.57 22.74
C SER A 250 2.66 -0.85 22.20
N VAL A 251 3.86 -1.43 22.39
CA VAL A 251 4.13 -2.83 22.07
C VAL A 251 3.95 -3.64 23.35
N ASP A 252 2.81 -4.33 23.46
CA ASP A 252 2.46 -5.08 24.69
C ASP A 252 2.49 -4.18 25.95
N GLY A 253 2.06 -2.92 25.81
CA GLY A 253 2.07 -1.92 26.88
C GLY A 253 3.39 -1.15 27.06
N HIS A 254 4.43 -1.44 26.26
CA HIS A 254 5.74 -0.79 26.37
C HIS A 254 5.97 0.21 25.24
N ASP A 255 6.57 1.37 25.56
CA ASP A 255 7.03 2.34 24.57
C ASP A 255 8.48 2.03 24.18
N LEU A 256 8.68 1.53 22.96
CA LEU A 256 10.00 1.20 22.43
C LEU A 256 10.67 2.38 21.72
N ILE A 257 9.94 3.48 21.46
CA ILE A 257 10.42 4.60 20.63
C ILE A 257 11.69 5.26 21.19
N PRO A 258 11.86 5.47 22.51
CA PRO A 258 13.12 5.98 23.05
C PRO A 258 14.33 5.10 22.67
N SER A 259 14.18 3.78 22.74
CA SER A 259 15.25 2.84 22.38
C SER A 259 15.55 2.85 20.88
N TRP A 260 14.51 2.88 20.05
CA TRP A 260 14.58 2.96 18.59
C TRP A 260 15.36 4.17 18.14
N ARG A 261 15.07 5.34 18.72
CA ARG A 261 15.72 6.61 18.36
C ARG A 261 17.17 6.67 18.80
N ASN A 262 17.47 6.22 20.02
CA ASN A 262 18.83 6.26 20.57
C ASN A 262 19.77 5.25 19.90
N GLN A 263 19.25 4.08 19.52
CA GLN A 263 20.04 2.99 18.94
C GLN A 263 19.93 2.92 17.40
N GLY A 264 19.11 3.79 16.78
CA GLY A 264 19.04 3.92 15.33
C GLY A 264 18.31 2.77 14.62
N PHE A 265 17.17 2.31 15.13
CA PHE A 265 16.36 1.28 14.48
C PHE A 265 14.86 1.51 14.60
N ALA A 266 14.06 0.77 13.83
CA ALA A 266 12.62 0.58 14.03
C ALA A 266 12.32 -0.91 14.12
N SER A 267 11.22 -1.33 14.75
CA SER A 267 10.93 -2.76 14.87
C SER A 267 9.45 -3.15 14.91
N LEU A 268 9.18 -4.42 14.60
CA LEU A 268 7.89 -5.07 14.80
C LEU A 268 8.02 -6.24 15.79
N ARG A 269 6.94 -6.48 16.53
CA ARG A 269 6.77 -7.67 17.36
C ARG A 269 6.50 -8.88 16.47
N ALA A 270 7.57 -9.55 16.07
CA ALA A 270 7.54 -10.76 15.25
C ALA A 270 7.90 -12.02 16.07
N SER A 271 7.53 -12.07 17.35
CA SER A 271 8.00 -13.11 18.30
C SER A 271 7.62 -14.55 17.93
N LYS A 272 6.55 -14.74 17.16
CA LYS A 272 6.11 -16.06 16.66
C LYS A 272 6.45 -16.29 15.20
N LEU A 273 6.83 -15.25 14.47
CA LEU A 273 7.14 -15.35 13.05
C LEU A 273 8.49 -16.02 12.90
N ARG A 274 8.55 -17.13 12.18
CA ARG A 274 9.82 -17.72 11.77
C ARG A 274 10.61 -16.77 10.86
N GLU A 275 11.92 -16.97 10.80
CA GLU A 275 12.77 -16.27 9.84
C GLU A 275 12.39 -16.68 8.41
N VAL A 276 12.37 -15.71 7.50
CA VAL A 276 11.99 -15.91 6.10
C VAL A 276 13.00 -15.27 5.18
N GLU A 277 13.11 -15.81 3.97
CA GLU A 277 14.04 -15.29 2.96
C GLU A 277 13.70 -13.84 2.58
N PRO A 278 14.72 -12.98 2.36
CA PRO A 278 14.51 -11.64 1.84
C PRO A 278 13.70 -11.67 0.54
N GLY A 279 12.69 -10.82 0.44
CA GLY A 279 11.79 -10.79 -0.71
C GLY A 279 10.66 -11.82 -0.69
N ILE A 280 10.39 -12.46 0.46
CA ILE A 280 9.25 -13.38 0.65
C ILE A 280 7.94 -12.81 0.08
N SER A 281 7.15 -13.68 -0.54
CA SER A 281 5.85 -13.27 -1.03
C SER A 281 4.79 -13.11 0.03
N ARG A 282 3.84 -12.19 -0.19
CA ARG A 282 2.70 -12.03 0.72
C ARG A 282 1.92 -13.34 0.88
N ASP A 283 1.82 -14.18 -0.16
CA ASP A 283 1.09 -15.45 -0.10
C ASP A 283 1.87 -16.52 0.67
N GLU A 284 3.18 -16.63 0.46
CA GLU A 284 4.04 -17.49 1.29
C GLU A 284 4.05 -17.02 2.74
N LEU A 285 4.17 -15.71 2.97
CA LEU A 285 4.09 -15.10 4.29
C LEU A 285 2.71 -15.31 4.91
N LYS A 286 1.63 -15.30 4.12
CA LYS A 286 0.28 -15.62 4.59
C LYS A 286 0.16 -17.07 5.03
N ALA A 287 0.74 -18.01 4.28
CA ALA A 287 0.80 -19.41 4.70
C ALA A 287 1.58 -19.54 6.03
N ILE A 288 2.73 -18.89 6.14
CA ILE A 288 3.55 -18.87 7.36
C ILE A 288 2.80 -18.24 8.53
N VAL A 289 2.18 -17.07 8.36
CA VAL A 289 1.42 -16.40 9.42
C VAL A 289 0.19 -17.22 9.83
N ASN A 290 -0.49 -17.89 8.90
CA ASN A 290 -1.61 -18.77 9.23
C ASN A 290 -1.19 -19.91 10.16
N ASP A 291 0.01 -20.44 9.97
CA ASP A 291 0.59 -21.51 10.79
C ASP A 291 1.12 -20.95 12.13
N ASP A 292 2.03 -19.97 12.07
CA ASP A 292 2.77 -19.41 13.21
C ASP A 292 1.86 -18.63 14.18
N TYR A 293 0.78 -18.04 13.65
CA TYR A 293 -0.24 -17.32 14.42
C TYR A 293 -1.58 -18.06 14.42
N SER A 294 -1.58 -19.39 14.35
CA SER A 294 -2.79 -20.23 14.25
C SER A 294 -3.93 -19.86 15.22
N GLN A 295 -3.59 -19.44 16.45
CA GLN A 295 -4.53 -19.05 17.52
C GLN A 295 -5.13 -17.64 17.39
N THR A 296 -4.69 -16.86 16.40
CA THR A 296 -5.14 -15.48 16.17
C THR A 296 -6.35 -15.45 15.22
N SER A 297 -7.23 -14.44 15.37
CA SER A 297 -8.40 -14.28 14.49
C SER A 297 -8.00 -14.06 13.02
N TYR A 298 -8.89 -14.40 12.09
CA TYR A 298 -8.66 -14.23 10.65
C TYR A 298 -8.30 -12.79 10.27
N ALA A 299 -9.04 -11.81 10.80
CA ALA A 299 -8.78 -10.39 10.55
C ALA A 299 -7.42 -9.94 11.09
N ALA A 300 -7.02 -10.41 12.28
CA ALA A 300 -5.72 -10.06 12.85
C ALA A 300 -4.55 -10.77 12.13
N LYS A 301 -4.76 -11.99 11.60
CA LYS A 301 -3.78 -12.65 10.70
C LYS A 301 -3.59 -11.85 9.42
N ALA A 302 -4.67 -11.40 8.79
CA ALA A 302 -4.60 -10.58 7.58
C ALA A 302 -3.81 -9.28 7.83
N ALA A 303 -4.07 -8.59 8.95
CA ALA A 303 -3.31 -7.41 9.36
C ALA A 303 -1.82 -7.72 9.56
N LYS A 304 -1.48 -8.82 10.25
CA LYS A 304 -0.08 -9.24 10.45
C LYS A 304 0.63 -9.57 9.14
N VAL A 305 -0.06 -10.18 8.17
CA VAL A 305 0.49 -10.41 6.84
C VAL A 305 0.82 -9.08 6.16
N ASP A 306 -0.07 -8.10 6.21
CA ASP A 306 0.16 -6.79 5.59
C ASP A 306 1.31 -6.04 6.27
N GLU A 307 1.37 -6.06 7.60
CA GLU A 307 2.43 -5.43 8.41
C GLU A 307 3.81 -6.06 8.13
N PHE A 308 3.91 -7.38 8.23
CA PHE A 308 5.17 -8.10 8.00
C PHE A 308 5.60 -7.99 6.54
N HIS A 309 4.68 -8.08 5.58
CA HIS A 309 5.03 -7.94 4.17
C HIS A 309 5.51 -6.52 3.85
N ALA A 310 4.86 -5.49 4.41
CA ALA A 310 5.32 -4.12 4.27
C ALA A 310 6.75 -3.95 4.82
N PHE A 311 7.00 -4.47 6.02
CA PHE A 311 8.30 -4.33 6.69
C PHE A 311 9.40 -5.20 6.07
N LEU A 312 9.12 -6.42 5.62
CA LEU A 312 10.12 -7.33 5.05
C LEU A 312 10.42 -7.03 3.58
N ALA A 313 9.38 -6.82 2.77
CA ALA A 313 9.50 -6.81 1.31
C ALA A 313 9.31 -5.43 0.68
N ARG A 314 8.44 -4.56 1.25
CA ARG A 314 8.08 -3.29 0.59
C ARG A 314 8.94 -2.10 1.00
N MET A 315 9.35 -2.04 2.26
CA MET A 315 10.26 -1.01 2.77
C MET A 315 11.66 -1.21 2.20
N GLN A 316 12.24 -0.14 1.66
CA GLN A 316 13.58 -0.15 1.08
C GLN A 316 14.49 0.84 1.81
N VAL A 317 15.80 0.69 1.60
CA VAL A 317 16.78 1.72 2.00
C VAL A 317 16.41 3.03 1.30
N ASP A 318 16.64 4.15 1.98
CA ASP A 318 16.28 5.52 1.59
C ASP A 318 14.78 5.89 1.70
N ASP A 319 13.90 4.94 1.97
CA ASP A 319 12.50 5.25 2.33
C ASP A 319 12.43 6.09 3.62
N LEU A 320 11.42 6.94 3.68
CA LEU A 320 11.07 7.64 4.92
C LEU A 320 10.28 6.73 5.84
N ILE A 321 10.60 6.82 7.13
CA ILE A 321 9.86 6.16 8.20
C ILE A 321 9.49 7.17 9.26
N ALA A 322 8.28 7.09 9.77
CA ALA A 322 7.77 7.92 10.84
C ALA A 322 7.26 7.04 11.99
N THR A 323 7.28 7.58 13.19
CA THR A 323 6.69 6.97 14.37
C THR A 323 6.14 8.04 15.29
N THR A 324 5.24 7.67 16.20
CA THR A 324 4.65 8.59 17.17
C THR A 324 4.93 8.10 18.58
N SER A 325 5.36 8.98 19.47
CA SER A 325 5.45 8.72 20.91
C SER A 325 5.24 10.03 21.66
N GLN A 326 4.58 9.97 22.83
CA GLN A 326 4.37 11.10 23.73
C GLN A 326 3.79 12.36 23.06
N GLY A 327 2.85 12.19 22.13
CA GLY A 327 2.22 13.31 21.43
C GLY A 327 3.09 13.98 20.35
N GLN A 328 4.23 13.38 20.01
CA GLN A 328 5.12 13.86 18.96
C GLN A 328 5.24 12.85 17.81
N LEU A 329 5.50 13.36 16.61
CA LEU A 329 5.88 12.60 15.43
C LEU A 329 7.39 12.70 15.23
N PHE A 330 8.06 11.56 15.17
CA PHE A 330 9.46 11.46 14.80
C PHE A 330 9.56 10.89 13.40
N ALA A 331 10.42 11.46 12.57
CA ALA A 331 10.69 11.00 11.23
C ALA A 331 12.16 10.57 11.10
N GLY A 332 12.45 9.67 10.17
CA GLY A 332 13.77 9.16 9.91
C GLY A 332 13.88 8.57 8.50
N LYS A 333 15.08 8.13 8.15
CA LYS A 333 15.37 7.42 6.89
C LYS A 333 15.81 5.99 7.19
N ILE A 334 15.28 5.03 6.45
CA ILE A 334 15.72 3.64 6.54
C ILE A 334 17.12 3.51 5.93
N THR A 335 18.07 2.95 6.68
CA THR A 335 19.47 2.84 6.28
C THR A 335 19.93 1.40 6.05
N GLY A 336 19.12 0.40 6.41
CA GLY A 336 19.48 -1.01 6.32
C GLY A 336 18.32 -1.94 5.95
N PRO A 337 18.64 -3.20 5.60
CA PRO A 337 17.65 -4.24 5.34
C PRO A 337 16.89 -4.64 6.62
N ALA A 338 15.84 -5.44 6.47
CA ALA A 338 15.18 -6.05 7.63
C ALA A 338 16.01 -7.18 8.21
N GLU A 339 16.13 -7.23 9.53
CA GLU A 339 16.90 -8.23 10.27
C GLU A 339 16.07 -8.86 11.39
N TYR A 340 16.25 -10.16 11.58
CA TYR A 340 15.66 -10.91 12.67
C TYR A 340 16.58 -10.88 13.90
N VAL A 341 16.04 -10.39 15.02
CA VAL A 341 16.77 -10.27 16.28
C VAL A 341 16.04 -11.01 17.39
N LYS A 342 16.79 -11.77 18.19
CA LYS A 342 16.26 -12.36 19.42
C LYS A 342 16.23 -11.30 20.53
N SER A 343 15.14 -10.53 20.58
CA SER A 343 14.89 -9.58 21.67
C SER A 343 14.65 -10.35 22.98
N PRO A 344 15.32 -10.01 24.10
CA PRO A 344 15.14 -10.69 25.39
C PRO A 344 13.69 -10.71 25.89
N ASP A 345 12.93 -9.65 25.59
CA ASP A 345 11.52 -9.46 25.94
C ASP A 345 10.54 -9.97 24.87
N GLY A 346 11.03 -10.38 23.70
CA GLY A 346 10.19 -10.75 22.56
C GLY A 346 9.31 -9.62 22.02
N LEU A 347 9.70 -8.35 22.22
CA LEU A 347 8.94 -7.18 21.74
C LEU A 347 9.53 -6.56 20.47
N SER A 348 10.82 -6.76 20.20
CA SER A 348 11.56 -6.12 19.11
C SER A 348 12.31 -7.15 18.23
N ASN A 349 11.55 -8.05 17.61
CA ASN A 349 12.12 -9.23 16.92
C ASN A 349 12.45 -9.03 15.45
N LEU A 350 11.79 -8.10 14.79
CA LEU A 350 12.06 -7.78 13.39
C LEU A 350 12.47 -6.31 13.33
N ARG A 351 13.72 -6.03 12.99
CA ARG A 351 14.32 -4.69 13.05
C ARG A 351 14.74 -4.19 11.68
N ARG A 352 14.82 -2.87 11.53
CA ARG A 352 15.48 -2.18 10.42
C ARG A 352 16.27 -1.02 10.98
N ASP A 353 17.46 -0.79 10.44
CA ASP A 353 18.25 0.39 10.79
C ASP A 353 17.60 1.66 10.25
N VAL A 354 17.58 2.69 11.09
CA VAL A 354 16.94 3.98 10.81
C VAL A 354 17.79 5.12 11.35
N ALA A 355 18.13 6.06 10.47
CA ALA A 355 18.65 7.36 10.85
C ALA A 355 17.48 8.28 11.24
N TRP A 356 17.17 8.34 12.54
CA TRP A 356 16.11 9.20 13.08
C TRP A 356 16.54 10.67 13.17
N ALA A 357 15.59 11.58 12.98
CA ALA A 357 15.77 12.98 13.33
C ALA A 357 15.88 13.16 14.86
N SER A 358 16.67 14.14 15.27
CA SER A 358 16.94 14.47 16.67
C SER A 358 15.71 15.04 17.39
N GLU A 359 14.83 15.74 16.68
CA GLU A 359 13.63 16.34 17.24
C GLU A 359 12.35 15.72 16.69
N GLY A 360 11.26 15.82 17.46
CA GLY A 360 9.92 15.43 17.05
C GLY A 360 9.07 16.65 16.73
N VAL A 361 8.06 16.48 15.88
CA VAL A 361 7.04 17.51 15.62
C VAL A 361 5.86 17.29 16.56
N ASP A 362 5.39 18.34 17.22
CA ASP A 362 4.19 18.25 18.05
C ASP A 362 2.98 17.85 17.20
N TYR A 363 2.17 16.91 17.70
CA TYR A 363 0.95 16.48 17.04
C TYR A 363 0.03 17.66 16.67
N ALA A 364 -0.05 18.71 17.49
CA ALA A 364 -0.85 19.90 17.23
C ALA A 364 -0.42 20.62 15.94
N GLU A 365 0.88 20.64 15.62
CA GLU A 365 1.47 21.32 14.47
C GLU A 365 1.39 20.53 13.17
N LEU A 366 1.03 19.24 13.24
CA LEU A 366 0.97 18.40 12.06
C LEU A 366 -0.14 18.81 11.08
N PRO A 367 0.14 18.76 9.76
CA PRO A 367 -0.89 18.91 8.73
C PRO A 367 -2.03 17.90 8.87
N GLY A 368 -3.24 18.29 8.48
CA GLY A 368 -4.44 17.47 8.62
C GLY A 368 -4.36 16.12 7.89
N GLU A 369 -3.70 16.07 6.73
CA GLU A 369 -3.49 14.84 5.97
C GLU A 369 -2.57 13.83 6.67
N VAL A 370 -1.58 14.31 7.43
CA VAL A 370 -0.72 13.45 8.26
C VAL A 370 -1.52 12.94 9.46
N LYS A 371 -2.25 13.84 10.15
CA LYS A 371 -3.14 13.48 11.27
C LYS A 371 -4.16 12.41 10.89
N ALA A 372 -4.74 12.49 9.70
CA ALA A 372 -5.69 11.50 9.21
C ALA A 372 -5.06 10.10 9.08
N ARG A 373 -3.79 9.99 8.64
CA ARG A 373 -3.08 8.70 8.61
C ARG A 373 -2.75 8.19 10.01
N LEU A 374 -2.44 9.09 10.96
CA LEU A 374 -2.16 8.72 12.35
C LEU A 374 -3.36 8.13 13.11
N GLN A 375 -4.60 8.32 12.62
CA GLN A 375 -5.79 7.71 13.21
C GLN A 375 -5.98 6.23 12.83
N ILE A 376 -5.26 5.74 11.82
CA ILE A 376 -5.34 4.35 11.37
C ILE A 376 -4.66 3.43 12.40
N GLN A 377 -5.38 2.45 12.93
CA GLN A 377 -4.92 1.63 14.06
C GLN A 377 -3.99 0.45 13.70
N TYR A 378 -3.44 0.40 12.49
CA TYR A 378 -2.47 -0.62 12.09
C TYR A 378 -1.06 -0.27 12.57
N ASP A 379 -0.24 -1.30 12.85
CA ASP A 379 1.14 -1.12 13.32
C ASP A 379 2.04 -0.55 12.22
N VAL A 380 1.75 -0.88 10.95
CA VAL A 380 2.42 -0.35 9.77
C VAL A 380 1.41 0.27 8.83
N VAL A 381 1.63 1.54 8.45
CA VAL A 381 0.77 2.27 7.51
C VAL A 381 1.64 2.90 6.43
N GLU A 382 1.28 2.69 5.17
CA GLU A 382 1.95 3.38 4.07
C GLU A 382 1.56 4.86 4.04
N MET A 383 2.53 5.75 3.90
CA MET A 383 2.35 7.21 3.88
C MET A 383 2.98 7.85 2.64
N THR A 384 3.20 7.08 1.57
CA THR A 384 3.84 7.55 0.33
C THR A 384 3.17 8.79 -0.27
N GLN A 385 1.86 8.94 -0.13
CA GLN A 385 1.13 10.14 -0.57
C GLN A 385 1.49 11.40 0.24
N GLN A 386 1.99 11.25 1.48
CA GLN A 386 2.43 12.32 2.37
C GLN A 386 3.96 12.51 2.35
N LEU A 387 4.66 11.88 1.38
CA LEU A 387 6.12 11.90 1.31
C LEU A 387 6.67 13.33 1.31
N GLU A 388 6.18 14.21 0.45
CA GLU A 388 6.67 15.59 0.37
C GLU A 388 6.50 16.37 1.68
N VAL A 389 5.41 16.10 2.40
CA VAL A 389 5.14 16.75 3.69
C VAL A 389 6.09 16.22 4.76
N LEU A 390 6.29 14.91 4.83
CA LEU A 390 7.23 14.29 5.74
C LEU A 390 8.68 14.70 5.44
N GLU A 391 9.05 14.84 4.17
CA GLU A 391 10.36 15.35 3.75
C GLU A 391 10.57 16.79 4.21
N LYS A 392 9.58 17.67 4.07
CA LYS A 392 9.67 19.05 4.56
C LYS A 392 9.82 19.12 6.08
N LEU A 393 9.10 18.27 6.81
CA LEU A 393 9.23 18.18 8.27
C LEU A 393 10.64 17.72 8.66
N LEU A 394 11.19 16.71 7.98
CA LEU A 394 12.55 16.24 8.20
C LEU A 394 13.62 17.31 7.92
N VAL A 395 13.51 18.05 6.82
CA VAL A 395 14.47 19.11 6.48
C VAL A 395 14.41 20.24 7.51
N THR A 396 13.21 20.65 7.91
CA THR A 396 13.02 21.69 8.93
C THR A 396 13.67 21.28 10.28
N GLN A 397 13.61 19.99 10.62
CA GLN A 397 14.26 19.45 11.83
C GLN A 397 15.79 19.35 11.70
N GLN A 398 16.32 19.18 10.49
CA GLN A 398 17.76 19.14 10.23
C GLN A 398 18.38 20.56 10.18
N ASP A 399 17.66 21.54 9.65
CA ASP A 399 18.12 22.94 9.52
C ASP A 399 18.11 23.71 10.85
N ASN A 400 17.29 23.30 11.83
CA ASN A 400 17.29 23.89 13.18
C ASN A 400 18.51 23.48 14.04
N VAL A 401 19.42 22.66 13.51
CA VAL A 401 20.63 22.23 14.21
C VAL A 401 21.81 23.15 13.83
N ALA A 402 22.06 24.18 14.64
CA ALA A 402 23.42 24.72 14.73
C ALA A 402 24.36 23.57 15.19
N PRO A 403 25.61 23.48 14.70
CA PRO A 403 26.46 22.32 14.95
C PRO A 403 26.80 22.21 16.44
N ALA A 404 26.04 21.38 17.16
CA ALA A 404 26.26 21.12 18.57
C ALA A 404 27.31 20.01 18.69
N ALA A 405 28.50 20.41 19.12
CA ALA A 405 29.52 19.50 19.62
C ALA A 405 28.91 18.54 20.65
N ALA A 406 29.36 17.28 20.60
CA ALA A 406 28.96 16.21 21.50
C ALA A 406 28.91 16.69 22.96
N VAL A 407 27.70 16.89 23.48
CA VAL A 407 27.46 17.11 24.89
C VAL A 407 27.31 15.73 25.50
N PRO A 408 28.09 15.36 26.53
CA PRO A 408 27.89 14.08 27.19
C PRO A 408 26.51 14.07 27.85
N VAL A 409 25.69 13.07 27.47
CA VAL A 409 24.39 12.81 28.05
C VAL A 409 24.60 12.39 29.51
N LEU A 410 24.20 13.23 30.45
CA LEU A 410 23.94 12.79 31.81
C LEU A 410 22.62 12.03 31.78
N GLU A 411 22.65 10.73 32.06
CA GLU A 411 21.45 9.94 32.35
C GLU A 411 20.77 10.54 33.59
N VAL A 412 19.77 11.41 33.38
CA VAL A 412 18.85 11.75 34.46
C VAL A 412 17.83 10.62 34.52
N GLN A 413 18.05 9.67 35.44
CA GLN A 413 16.97 8.78 35.85
C GLN A 413 15.83 9.66 36.37
N LEU A 414 14.70 9.67 35.67
CA LEU A 414 13.48 10.31 36.14
C LEU A 414 12.94 9.50 37.32
N VAL A 415 13.43 9.82 38.51
CA VAL A 415 12.95 9.27 39.77
C VAL A 415 11.86 10.22 40.27
N LEU A 416 10.64 9.70 40.43
CA LEU A 416 9.54 10.43 41.06
C LEU A 416 10.03 10.94 42.43
N PRO A 417 10.04 12.26 42.70
CA PRO A 417 10.58 12.80 43.95
C PRO A 417 9.73 12.39 45.15
N ASP A 418 10.32 12.44 46.35
CA ASP A 418 9.60 12.14 47.59
C ASP A 418 8.36 13.03 47.75
N ALA A 419 7.35 12.53 48.44
CA ALA A 419 6.13 13.28 48.69
C ALA A 419 6.44 14.51 49.56
N SER A 420 6.10 15.70 49.05
CA SER A 420 6.27 16.96 49.79
C SER A 420 5.06 17.26 50.68
N ASP A 421 5.28 18.03 51.75
CA ASP A 421 4.19 18.51 52.61
C ASP A 421 3.20 19.40 51.84
N ASP A 422 3.70 20.15 50.84
CA ASP A 422 2.86 20.98 49.96
C ASP A 422 1.93 20.14 49.09
N LEU A 423 2.44 19.04 48.50
CA LEU A 423 1.64 18.11 47.72
C LEU A 423 0.57 17.44 48.60
N ALA A 424 0.95 16.96 49.78
CA ALA A 424 0.03 16.37 50.76
C ALA A 424 -1.10 17.35 51.14
N SER A 425 -0.75 18.60 51.41
CA SER A 425 -1.70 19.65 51.78
C SER A 425 -2.68 19.96 50.64
N SER A 426 -2.19 20.05 49.39
CA SER A 426 -3.02 20.30 48.21
C SER A 426 -3.95 19.15 47.83
N LEU A 427 -3.55 17.92 48.15
CA LEU A 427 -4.32 16.69 47.87
C LEU A 427 -5.23 16.28 49.03
N HIS A 428 -5.15 16.97 50.16
CA HIS A 428 -5.90 16.68 51.38
C HIS A 428 -5.73 15.23 51.87
N VAL A 429 -4.50 14.73 51.81
CA VAL A 429 -4.10 13.39 52.26
C VAL A 429 -2.84 13.45 53.10
N GLU A 430 -2.59 12.43 53.91
CA GLU A 430 -1.38 12.34 54.73
C GLU A 430 -0.13 12.15 53.87
N ARG A 431 0.98 12.84 54.21
CA ARG A 431 2.26 12.72 53.49
C ARG A 431 2.78 11.29 53.49
N GLU A 432 2.62 10.57 54.61
CA GLU A 432 3.06 9.17 54.74
C GLU A 432 2.39 8.27 53.70
N TRP A 433 1.07 8.44 53.49
CA TRP A 433 0.33 7.68 52.50
C TRP A 433 0.73 8.04 51.05
N LEU A 434 1.01 9.33 50.77
CA LEU A 434 1.55 9.72 49.46
C LEU A 434 2.96 9.17 49.23
N GLN A 435 3.79 9.13 50.27
CA GLN A 435 5.12 8.56 50.18
C GLN A 435 5.05 7.06 49.84
N GLU A 436 4.13 6.32 50.45
CA GLU A 436 3.87 4.92 50.07
C GLU A 436 3.47 4.79 48.60
N CYS A 437 2.63 5.69 48.07
CA CYS A 437 2.27 5.69 46.65
C CYS A 437 3.47 5.96 45.74
N VAL A 438 4.35 6.91 46.13
CA VAL A 438 5.59 7.22 45.42
C VAL A 438 6.53 6.02 45.42
N ASP A 439 6.72 5.38 46.55
CA ASP A 439 7.60 4.21 46.69
C ASP A 439 7.07 3.00 45.91
N LEU A 440 5.75 2.79 45.90
CA LEU A 440 5.12 1.78 45.06
C LEU A 440 5.31 2.06 43.57
N LEU A 441 5.22 3.32 43.14
CA LEU A 441 5.44 3.72 41.74
C LEU A 441 6.90 3.59 41.30
N ARG A 442 7.85 3.79 42.24
CA ARG A 442 9.28 3.54 42.02
C ARG A 442 9.60 2.05 41.87
N ASP A 443 8.94 1.18 42.64
CA ASP A 443 9.11 -0.29 42.53
C ASP A 443 8.37 -0.87 41.32
N ARG A 444 7.14 -0.40 41.05
CA ARG A 444 6.32 -0.83 39.91
C ARG A 444 5.62 0.37 39.27
N PRO A 445 5.79 0.61 37.96
CA PRO A 445 5.26 1.80 37.27
C PRO A 445 3.73 1.74 37.02
N GLN A 446 2.96 1.13 37.92
CA GLN A 446 1.51 1.03 37.84
C GLN A 446 0.90 1.02 39.24
N LEU A 447 -0.06 1.93 39.47
CA LEU A 447 -0.83 2.01 40.71
C LEU A 447 -2.32 2.19 40.37
N ILE A 448 -3.21 1.44 41.05
CA ILE A 448 -4.66 1.50 40.84
C ILE A 448 -5.31 2.05 42.12
N PHE A 449 -5.95 3.21 42.02
CA PHE A 449 -6.77 3.77 43.11
C PHE A 449 -8.18 3.19 43.07
N TYR A 450 -8.64 2.61 44.18
CA TYR A 450 -10.00 2.07 44.33
C TYR A 450 -10.83 2.88 45.32
N GLY A 451 -12.11 3.10 45.02
CA GLY A 451 -13.05 3.79 45.92
C GLY A 451 -14.31 4.32 45.22
N PRO A 452 -15.35 4.73 45.98
CA PRO A 452 -16.62 5.24 45.45
C PRO A 452 -16.46 6.38 44.42
N PRO A 453 -17.38 6.56 43.46
CA PRO A 453 -17.30 7.67 42.50
C PRO A 453 -17.29 9.04 43.23
N GLY A 454 -16.48 9.98 42.75
CA GLY A 454 -16.33 11.32 43.34
C GLY A 454 -15.24 11.49 44.41
N THR A 455 -14.54 10.43 44.82
CA THR A 455 -13.51 10.49 45.89
C THR A 455 -12.12 10.95 45.44
N GLY A 456 -12.00 11.82 44.43
CA GLY A 456 -10.72 12.45 44.06
C GLY A 456 -9.63 11.53 43.46
N LYS A 457 -9.92 10.26 43.14
CA LYS A 457 -8.93 9.29 42.62
C LYS A 457 -8.16 9.79 41.39
N THR A 458 -8.90 10.29 40.39
CA THR A 458 -8.30 10.84 39.16
C THR A 458 -7.49 12.10 39.46
N TYR A 459 -7.94 12.90 40.43
CA TYR A 459 -7.26 14.12 40.84
C TYR A 459 -5.90 13.82 41.49
N ILE A 460 -5.84 12.86 42.43
CA ILE A 460 -4.60 12.41 43.07
C ILE A 460 -3.64 11.80 42.02
N ALA A 461 -4.14 10.94 41.13
CA ALA A 461 -3.32 10.31 40.10
C ALA A 461 -2.67 11.32 39.15
N GLN A 462 -3.40 12.36 38.75
CA GLN A 462 -2.86 13.44 37.90
C GLN A 462 -1.78 14.24 38.61
N HIS A 463 -1.99 14.60 39.88
CA HIS A 463 -1.00 15.39 40.63
C HIS A 463 0.26 14.58 40.94
N LEU A 464 0.15 13.27 41.19
CA LEU A 464 1.32 12.39 41.32
C LEU A 464 2.08 12.21 40.00
N ALA A 465 1.41 12.31 38.85
CA ALA A 465 2.09 12.26 37.54
C ALA A 465 2.78 13.59 37.16
N HIS A 466 2.37 14.69 37.78
CA HIS A 466 2.95 16.02 37.57
C HIS A 466 4.02 16.40 38.60
N HIS A 467 4.06 15.69 39.74
CA HIS A 467 5.08 15.80 40.79
C HIS A 467 6.39 15.16 40.33
#